data_AF-A0A1X4JLK8-F1
#
_entry.id   AF-A0A1X4JLK8-F1
#
_cell.length_a   1.000
_cell.length_b   1.000
_cell.length_c   1.000
_cell.angle_alpha   90.00
_cell.angle_beta   90.00
_cell.angle_gamma   90.00
#
_symmetry.space_group_name_H-M   'P 1'
#
loop_
_entity.id
_entity.type
_entity.pdbx_description
1 polymer ?
#
loop_
_entity_poly.entity_id
_entity_poly.type
_entity_poly.pdbx_seq_one_letter_code
_entity_poly.pdbx_strand_id
1 'polypeptide(L)'
;MQTEQLILTAINIVRQAFGHGRFIDPTDLSTPAAVAAIQKYLAAAPSINDDTVAIDVYQGAELPLVVFSYNHDGQIIAGETWTWIMLDEALVANGTAFRLMSTDTVERLNMSLGQSIVHYAK
;
A
#
# COMPACT_ATOMS: atom_id res chain seq x y z
N MET A 1 15.81 -3.28 -0.54
CA MET A 1 15.19 -4.44 -1.20
C MET A 1 14.04 -5.03 -0.38
N GLN A 2 14.22 -5.35 0.90
CA GLN A 2 13.14 -5.94 1.71
C GLN A 2 11.91 -5.04 1.80
N THR A 3 12.07 -3.73 2.08
CA THR A 3 10.96 -2.79 2.18
C THR A 3 10.21 -2.60 0.86
N GLU A 4 10.92 -2.48 -0.27
CA GLU A 4 10.29 -2.36 -1.59
C GLU A 4 9.50 -3.61 -1.95
N GLN A 5 9.96 -4.80 -1.52
CA GLN A 5 9.20 -6.05 -1.69
C GLN A 5 7.89 -6.04 -0.89
N LEU A 6 7.89 -5.53 0.34
CA LEU A 6 6.65 -5.36 1.13
C LEU A 6 5.68 -4.44 0.38
N ILE A 7 6.16 -3.31 -0.12
CA ILE A 7 5.34 -2.31 -0.82
C ILE A 7 4.77 -2.86 -2.13
N LEU A 8 5.60 -3.51 -2.96
CA LEU A 8 5.13 -4.10 -4.22
C LEU A 8 4.13 -5.23 -3.98
N THR A 9 4.32 -6.03 -2.92
CA THR A 9 3.33 -7.03 -2.51
C THR A 9 2.02 -6.37 -2.10
N ALA A 10 2.09 -5.31 -1.28
CA ALA A 10 0.90 -4.55 -0.87
C ALA A 10 0.18 -3.92 -2.06
N ILE A 11 0.92 -3.32 -3.02
CA ILE A 11 0.37 -2.81 -4.27
C ILE A 11 -0.40 -3.90 -5.03
N ASN A 12 0.18 -5.11 -5.16
CA ASN A 12 -0.50 -6.21 -5.85
C ASN A 12 -1.80 -6.62 -5.15
N ILE A 13 -1.81 -6.69 -3.81
CA ILE A 13 -3.01 -7.03 -3.02
C ILE A 13 -4.10 -5.98 -3.20
N VAL A 14 -3.74 -4.70 -3.08
CA VAL A 14 -4.68 -3.58 -3.30
C VAL A 14 -5.24 -3.66 -4.73
N ARG A 15 -4.39 -3.81 -5.74
CA ARG A 15 -4.81 -3.96 -7.13
C ARG A 15 -5.75 -5.13 -7.34
N GLN A 16 -5.48 -6.27 -6.70
CA GLN A 16 -6.35 -7.44 -6.76
C GLN A 16 -7.73 -7.15 -6.15
N ALA A 17 -7.78 -6.47 -5.01
CA ALA A 17 -9.03 -6.09 -4.34
C ALA A 17 -9.89 -5.14 -5.20
N PHE A 18 -9.25 -4.25 -5.96
CA PHE A 18 -9.92 -3.29 -6.86
C PHE A 18 -10.07 -3.80 -8.31
N GLY A 19 -9.70 -5.05 -8.61
CA GLY A 19 -9.89 -5.64 -9.95
C GLY A 19 -8.89 -5.17 -11.02
N HIS A 20 -7.71 -4.68 -10.63
CA HIS A 20 -6.67 -4.19 -11.54
C HIS A 20 -5.64 -5.28 -11.88
N GLY A 21 -5.62 -5.74 -13.14
CA GLY A 21 -5.06 -7.05 -13.52
C GLY A 21 -3.57 -7.18 -13.89
N ARG A 22 -2.71 -6.16 -13.67
CA ARG A 22 -1.26 -6.32 -13.91
C ARG A 22 -0.46 -6.27 -12.63
N PHE A 23 0.08 -7.40 -12.22
CA PHE A 23 0.91 -7.57 -11.02
C PHE A 23 2.39 -7.58 -11.39
N ILE A 24 3.23 -7.12 -10.48
CA ILE A 24 4.69 -7.25 -10.59
C ILE A 24 5.16 -8.37 -9.67
N ASP A 25 6.09 -9.19 -10.12
CA ASP A 25 6.79 -10.10 -9.23
C ASP A 25 7.83 -9.31 -8.41
N PRO A 26 7.67 -9.20 -7.08
CA PRO A 26 8.59 -8.43 -6.25
C PRO A 26 9.93 -9.15 -6.01
N THR A 27 10.07 -10.45 -6.28
CA THR A 27 11.28 -11.20 -5.91
C THR A 27 12.48 -10.97 -6.84
N ASP A 28 12.24 -10.48 -8.06
CA ASP A 28 13.27 -10.39 -9.12
C ASP A 28 13.77 -8.96 -9.40
N LEU A 29 13.37 -7.97 -8.59
CA LEU A 29 13.72 -6.57 -8.82
C LEU A 29 14.90 -6.12 -7.94
N SER A 30 15.90 -5.52 -8.58
CA SER A 30 16.89 -4.70 -7.86
C SER A 30 16.20 -3.50 -7.21
N THR A 31 16.76 -2.98 -6.11
CA THR A 31 16.17 -1.82 -5.40
C THR A 31 15.82 -0.65 -6.35
N PRO A 32 16.69 -0.20 -7.27
CA PRO A 32 16.34 0.89 -8.18
C PRO A 32 15.16 0.57 -9.11
N ALA A 33 15.07 -0.67 -9.60
CA ALA A 33 13.97 -1.10 -10.45
C ALA A 33 12.65 -1.20 -9.67
N ALA A 34 12.70 -1.66 -8.42
CA ALA A 34 11.54 -1.72 -7.52
C ALA A 34 11.01 -0.32 -7.19
N VAL A 35 11.89 0.63 -6.86
CA VAL A 35 11.50 2.04 -6.63
C VAL A 35 10.84 2.65 -7.87
N ALA A 36 11.43 2.45 -9.05
CA ALA A 36 10.85 2.94 -10.30
C ALA A 36 9.46 2.33 -10.58
N ALA A 37 9.27 1.05 -10.25
CA ALA A 37 7.98 0.37 -10.36
C ALA A 37 6.93 0.98 -9.41
N ILE A 38 7.29 1.21 -8.14
CA ILE A 38 6.40 1.84 -7.15
C ILE A 38 5.98 3.24 -7.62
N GLN A 39 6.92 4.07 -8.05
CA GLN A 39 6.63 5.42 -8.55
C GLN A 39 5.75 5.41 -9.81
N LYS A 40 6.01 4.47 -10.72
CA LYS A 40 5.16 4.27 -11.91
C LYS A 40 3.73 3.90 -11.52
N TYR A 41 3.58 3.06 -10.50
CA TYR A 41 2.27 2.65 -9.98
C TYR A 41 1.54 3.77 -9.23
N LEU A 42 2.27 4.71 -8.63
CA LEU A 42 1.65 5.91 -8.08
C LEU A 42 1.26 6.86 -9.21
N ALA A 43 2.12 7.12 -10.19
CA ALA A 43 1.85 8.12 -11.22
C ALA A 43 0.74 7.76 -12.22
N ALA A 44 0.46 6.47 -12.45
CA ALA A 44 -0.50 6.07 -13.49
C ALA A 44 -1.93 5.89 -12.94
N ALA A 45 -2.89 6.52 -13.64
CA ALA A 45 -4.27 6.70 -13.20
C ALA A 45 -4.97 5.40 -12.72
N PRO A 46 -4.89 4.21 -13.37
CA PRO A 46 -5.51 2.99 -12.86
C PRO A 46 -4.52 1.95 -12.32
N SER A 47 -3.38 2.39 -11.80
CA SER A 47 -2.25 1.49 -11.57
C SER A 47 -2.08 1.02 -10.11
N ILE A 48 -2.85 1.54 -9.16
CA ILE A 48 -3.10 0.91 -7.84
C ILE A 48 -4.60 0.93 -7.60
N ASN A 49 -5.12 2.14 -7.40
CA ASN A 49 -6.49 2.62 -7.44
C ASN A 49 -6.39 4.12 -7.77
N ASP A 50 -7.38 4.68 -8.46
CA ASP A 50 -7.34 6.05 -8.98
C ASP A 50 -7.11 7.08 -7.85
N ASP A 51 -7.57 6.78 -6.64
CA ASP A 51 -7.56 7.68 -5.50
C ASP A 51 -6.38 7.51 -4.54
N THR A 52 -5.53 6.48 -4.69
CA THR A 52 -4.32 6.33 -3.84
C THR A 52 -3.38 7.53 -4.02
N VAL A 53 -3.05 8.28 -2.97
CA VAL A 53 -2.15 9.46 -3.06
C VAL A 53 -0.76 9.21 -2.50
N ALA A 54 -0.61 8.28 -1.57
CA ALA A 54 0.69 7.94 -0.99
C ALA A 54 0.72 6.52 -0.43
N ILE A 55 1.94 5.99 -0.28
CA ILE A 55 2.24 4.74 0.42
C ILE A 55 3.35 5.02 1.42
N ASP A 56 3.08 4.70 2.67
CA ASP A 56 4.01 4.85 3.77
C ASP A 56 4.34 3.50 4.40
N VAL A 57 5.57 3.36 4.90
CA VAL A 57 5.95 2.22 5.73
C VAL A 57 6.31 2.74 7.11
N TYR A 58 5.70 2.14 8.13
CA TYR A 58 5.97 2.45 9.53
C TYR A 58 6.56 1.22 10.22
N GLN A 59 7.40 1.49 11.21
CA GLN A 59 7.77 0.47 12.19
C GLN A 59 6.60 0.28 13.15
N GLY A 60 5.80 -0.76 12.94
CA GLY A 60 4.72 -1.12 13.87
C GLY A 60 5.24 -1.81 15.12
N ALA A 61 4.37 -1.95 16.12
CA ALA A 61 4.73 -2.54 17.42
C ALA A 61 5.13 -4.03 17.33
N GLU A 62 4.46 -4.78 16.45
CA GLU A 62 4.70 -6.21 16.26
C GLU A 62 5.21 -6.53 14.85
N LEU A 63 4.61 -5.89 13.84
CA LEU A 63 4.93 -6.08 12.43
C LEU A 63 5.12 -4.72 11.75
N PRO A 64 5.94 -4.62 10.68
CA PRO A 64 5.94 -3.46 9.80
C PRO A 64 4.51 -3.18 9.29
N LEU A 65 4.18 -1.90 9.15
CA LEU A 65 2.89 -1.47 8.64
C LEU A 65 3.11 -0.78 7.29
N VAL A 66 2.39 -1.23 6.26
CA VAL A 66 2.30 -0.53 4.97
C VAL A 66 0.93 0.16 4.94
N VAL A 67 0.93 1.48 4.86
CA VAL A 67 -0.28 2.29 4.91
C VAL A 67 -0.49 2.99 3.58
N PHE A 68 -1.66 2.78 2.98
CA PHE A 68 -2.08 3.47 1.77
C PHE A 68 -2.94 4.66 2.16
N SER A 69 -2.50 5.85 1.76
CA SER A 69 -3.30 7.07 1.83
C SER A 69 -4.09 7.21 0.54
N TYR A 70 -5.33 7.65 0.63
CA TYR A 70 -6.17 7.88 -0.53
C TYR A 70 -6.95 9.19 -0.41
N ASN A 71 -7.37 9.74 -1.55
CA ASN A 71 -8.14 10.98 -1.60
C ASN A 71 -9.62 10.72 -1.31
N HIS A 72 -10.08 11.08 -0.12
CA HIS A 72 -11.48 11.00 0.27
C HIS A 72 -12.42 11.89 -0.55
N ASP A 73 -11.90 12.99 -1.09
CA ASP A 73 -12.68 13.95 -1.88
C ASP A 73 -12.84 13.51 -3.34
N GLY A 74 -12.08 12.49 -3.77
CA GLY A 74 -12.35 11.78 -5.01
C GLY A 74 -13.73 11.13 -4.92
N GLN A 75 -14.50 11.15 -6.01
CA GLN A 75 -15.76 10.39 -6.08
C GLN A 75 -15.44 8.88 -6.15
N ILE A 76 -14.98 8.33 -5.03
CA ILE A 76 -14.71 6.92 -4.89
C ILE A 76 -16.04 6.19 -5.11
N ILE A 77 -16.03 5.19 -5.99
CA ILE A 77 -17.19 4.32 -6.19
C ILE A 77 -17.54 3.70 -4.83
N ALA A 78 -18.80 3.74 -4.40
CA ALA A 78 -19.17 3.37 -3.03
C ALA A 78 -18.61 2.01 -2.54
N GLY A 79 -18.45 1.03 -3.42
CA GLY A 79 -17.82 -0.26 -3.11
C GLY A 79 -16.32 -0.16 -2.79
N GLU A 80 -15.59 0.74 -3.45
CA GLU A 80 -14.18 0.99 -3.21
C GLU A 80 -13.92 1.75 -1.91
N THR A 81 -14.84 2.64 -1.54
CA THR A 81 -14.78 3.38 -0.27
C THR A 81 -14.81 2.42 0.92
N TRP A 82 -15.67 1.39 0.87
CA TRP A 82 -15.74 0.38 1.94
C TRP A 82 -14.47 -0.46 2.02
N THR A 83 -13.88 -0.82 0.88
CA THR A 83 -12.59 -1.53 0.85
C THR A 83 -11.53 -0.72 1.56
N TRP A 84 -11.42 0.58 1.29
CA TRP A 84 -10.47 1.43 1.97
C TRP A 84 -10.74 1.57 3.47
N ILE A 85 -11.98 1.85 3.87
CA ILE A 85 -12.37 2.03 5.28
C ILE A 85 -12.04 0.79 6.15
N MET A 86 -12.10 -0.40 5.56
CA MET A 86 -11.93 -1.68 6.25
C MET A 86 -10.60 -2.36 5.93
N LEU A 87 -9.70 -1.74 5.15
CA LEU A 87 -8.46 -2.38 4.73
C LEU A 87 -7.57 -2.64 5.94
N ASP A 88 -7.43 -3.91 6.28
CA ASP A 88 -6.62 -4.43 7.39
C ASP A 88 -6.22 -5.87 7.09
N GLU A 89 -5.07 -6.05 6.44
CA GLU A 89 -4.64 -7.35 5.94
C GLU A 89 -3.29 -7.75 6.54
N ALA A 90 -3.23 -8.96 7.10
CA ALA A 90 -1.98 -9.56 7.54
C ALA A 90 -1.37 -10.37 6.39
N LEU A 91 -0.19 -9.97 5.96
CA LEU A 91 0.45 -10.46 4.75
C LEU A 91 1.87 -10.97 5.03
N VAL A 92 2.40 -11.76 4.12
CA VAL A 92 3.79 -12.23 4.15
C VAL A 92 4.43 -11.98 2.80
N ALA A 93 5.58 -11.30 2.78
CA ALA A 93 6.40 -11.10 1.60
C ALA A 93 7.83 -11.58 1.89
N ASN A 94 8.32 -12.53 1.10
CA ASN A 94 9.67 -13.10 1.24
C ASN A 94 10.02 -13.52 2.68
N GLY A 95 9.11 -14.23 3.35
CA GLY A 95 9.27 -14.67 4.73
C GLY A 95 9.12 -13.58 5.80
N THR A 96 8.85 -12.33 5.41
CA THR A 96 8.62 -11.20 6.33
C THR A 96 7.12 -10.95 6.44
N ALA A 97 6.56 -11.10 7.63
CA ALA A 97 5.19 -10.73 7.92
C ALA A 97 5.06 -9.21 8.04
N PHE A 98 3.97 -8.64 7.52
CA PHE A 98 3.63 -7.23 7.62
C PHE A 98 2.10 -7.04 7.63
N ARG A 99 1.64 -5.86 8.05
CA ARG A 99 0.22 -5.47 8.00
C ARG A 99 0.02 -4.40 6.94
N LEU A 100 -1.00 -4.55 6.11
CA LEU A 100 -1.44 -3.57 5.14
C LEU A 100 -2.71 -2.89 5.66
N MET A 101 -2.71 -1.56 5.69
CA MET A 101 -3.83 -0.77 6.21
C MET A 101 -4.09 0.47 5.36
N SER A 102 -5.28 1.05 5.51
CA SER A 102 -5.56 2.41 5.05
C SER A 102 -5.37 3.42 6.18
N THR A 103 -5.33 4.71 5.82
CA THR A 103 -5.36 5.81 6.79
C THR A 103 -6.62 5.79 7.68
N ASP A 104 -7.78 5.42 7.14
CA ASP A 104 -9.02 5.28 7.91
C ASP A 104 -8.96 4.18 8.94
N THR A 105 -8.44 3.01 8.57
CA THR A 105 -8.34 1.89 9.51
C THR A 105 -7.40 2.26 10.64
N VAL A 106 -6.29 2.95 10.35
CA VAL A 106 -5.37 3.48 11.36
C VAL A 106 -6.09 4.42 12.33
N GLU A 107 -6.87 5.37 11.81
CA GLU A 107 -7.65 6.31 12.63
C GLU A 107 -8.70 5.60 13.48
N ARG A 108 -9.48 4.71 12.87
CA ARG A 108 -10.54 3.92 13.54
C ARG A 108 -10.01 3.06 14.67
N LEU A 109 -8.83 2.46 14.47
CA LEU A 109 -8.16 1.67 15.51
C LEU A 109 -7.40 2.52 16.53
N ASN A 110 -7.43 3.85 16.41
CA ASN A 110 -6.70 4.80 17.25
C ASN A 110 -5.20 4.45 17.36
N MET A 111 -4.61 4.02 16.24
CA MET A 111 -3.22 3.60 16.20
C MET A 111 -2.29 4.81 16.18
N SER A 112 -1.36 4.86 17.13
CA SER A 112 -0.28 5.85 17.12
C SER A 112 0.82 5.40 16.16
N LEU A 113 0.90 6.03 14.99
CA LEU A 113 2.01 5.81 14.07
C LEU A 113 3.17 6.74 14.43
N GLY A 114 4.39 6.18 14.41
CA GLY A 114 5.62 6.96 14.54
C GLY A 114 5.97 7.70 13.24
N GLN A 115 7.25 8.06 13.09
CA GLN A 115 7.73 8.58 11.82
C GLN A 115 7.76 7.48 10.75
N SER A 116 7.25 7.80 9.56
CA SER A 116 7.37 6.93 8.38
C SER A 116 8.85 6.69 8.06
N ILE A 117 9.23 5.42 7.90
CA ILE A 117 10.60 5.03 7.53
C ILE A 117 10.79 5.03 6.01
N VAL A 118 9.71 4.94 5.24
CA VAL A 118 9.70 5.05 3.77
C VAL A 118 8.40 5.71 3.34
N HIS A 119 8.51 6.73 2.49
CA HIS A 119 7.38 7.49 1.98
C HIS A 119 7.44 7.60 0.45
N TYR A 120 6.34 7.26 -0.23
CA TYR A 120 6.13 7.53 -1.65
C TYR A 120 4.80 8.25 -1.86
N ALA A 121 4.80 9.34 -2.61
CA ALA A 121 3.59 10.10 -2.95
C ALA A 121 3.47 10.32 -4.46
N LYS A 122 2.23 10.53 -4.92
CA LYS A 122 1.89 10.97 -6.28
C LYS A 122 2.40 12.39 -6.57
#